data_AF-A0A1P8M6M6-F1
#
_entry.id   AF-A0A1P8M6M6-F1
#
_cell.length_a   1.000
_cell.length_b   1.000
_cell.length_c   1.000
_cell.angle_alpha   90.00
_cell.angle_beta   90.00
_cell.angle_gamma   90.00
#
_symmetry.space_group_name_H-M   'P 1'
#
loop_
_entity.id
_entity.type
_entity.pdbx_description
1 polymer ?
#
loop_
_entity_poly.entity_id
_entity_poly.type
_entity_poly.pdbx_seq_one_letter_code
_entity_poly.pdbx_strand_id
1 'polypeptide(L)'
;MSTIDPAHGTDAEDPAQTLDQHWTRMQLQAAAEMDRKVQRHPQHMLARMALANLGSTSSLERIRTSVARTLGGTAGTHYIVAALHLAHLARTFPQSLSATQRALLLAPLEAAENAQVQLVVC
;
A
#
# COMPACT_ATOMS: atom_id res chain seq x y z
N MET A 1 -12.58 19.18 -37.88
CA MET A 1 -13.07 17.79 -37.82
C MET A 1 -12.04 16.96 -37.09
N SER A 2 -12.49 16.31 -36.02
CA SER A 2 -11.72 15.51 -35.04
C SER A 2 -10.93 14.36 -35.64
N THR A 3 -9.92 13.88 -34.91
CA THR A 3 -9.76 12.48 -34.46
C THR A 3 -8.54 12.43 -33.50
N ILE A 4 -8.78 12.62 -32.19
CA ILE A 4 -8.76 11.59 -31.12
C ILE A 4 -7.33 11.21 -30.66
N ASP A 5 -6.92 11.82 -29.54
CA ASP A 5 -6.04 11.22 -28.53
C ASP A 5 -6.66 9.91 -28.03
N PRO A 6 -5.83 8.91 -27.71
CA PRO A 6 -6.04 8.26 -26.44
C PRO A 6 -4.73 8.12 -25.65
N ALA A 7 -4.75 8.79 -24.50
CA ALA A 7 -4.28 8.31 -23.21
C ALA A 7 -2.88 7.71 -23.18
N HIS A 8 -1.93 8.56 -22.83
CA HIS A 8 -0.72 8.21 -22.10
C HIS A 8 -1.09 7.18 -21.02
N GLY A 9 -0.61 5.95 -21.20
CA GLY A 9 -0.88 4.83 -20.31
C GLY A 9 -0.55 5.25 -18.89
N THR A 10 -1.57 5.19 -18.03
CA THR A 10 -1.38 5.23 -16.60
C THR A 10 -0.34 4.17 -16.28
N ASP A 11 0.76 4.54 -15.62
CA ASP A 11 1.63 3.61 -14.92
C ASP A 11 0.73 2.72 -14.09
N ALA A 12 0.36 1.55 -14.64
CA ALA A 12 -0.25 0.47 -13.92
C ALA A 12 0.88 -0.12 -13.10
N GLU A 13 1.29 0.66 -12.10
CA GLU A 13 2.42 0.39 -11.24
C GLU A 13 2.14 -1.00 -10.65
N ASP A 14 2.97 -1.94 -11.09
CA ASP A 14 2.73 -3.36 -10.92
C ASP A 14 2.66 -3.62 -9.40
N PRO A 15 1.60 -4.27 -8.88
CA PRO A 15 1.50 -4.52 -7.45
C PRO A 15 2.72 -5.27 -6.89
N ALA A 16 3.47 -5.98 -7.74
CA ALA A 16 4.75 -6.59 -7.36
C ALA A 16 5.85 -5.56 -7.05
N GLN A 17 5.87 -4.38 -7.66
CA GLN A 17 6.86 -3.33 -7.37
C GLN A 17 6.80 -2.85 -5.92
N THR A 18 5.60 -2.77 -5.33
CA THR A 18 5.42 -2.43 -3.91
C THR A 18 6.04 -3.49 -2.98
N LEU A 19 6.18 -4.75 -3.44
CA LEU A 19 6.78 -5.84 -2.66
C LEU A 19 8.32 -5.77 -2.66
N ASP A 20 8.91 -5.34 -3.77
CA ASP A 20 10.35 -5.33 -4.00
C ASP A 20 11.00 -3.94 -3.77
N GLN A 21 10.19 -2.93 -3.43
CA GLN A 21 10.66 -1.60 -3.07
C GLN A 21 11.56 -1.60 -1.82
N HIS A 22 12.65 -0.84 -1.89
CA HIS A 22 13.45 -0.47 -0.73
C HIS A 22 12.76 0.67 0.02
N TRP A 23 12.10 0.35 1.12
CA TRP A 23 11.48 1.34 1.97
C TRP A 23 12.51 2.07 2.83
N THR A 24 12.33 3.37 3.03
CA THR A 24 13.03 4.12 4.09
C THR A 24 12.22 4.10 5.39
N ARG A 25 12.88 4.35 6.52
CA ARG A 25 12.19 4.42 7.83
C ARG A 25 11.07 5.46 7.83
N MET A 26 11.27 6.61 7.18
CA MET A 26 10.29 7.69 7.11
C MET A 26 9.03 7.26 6.34
N GLN A 27 9.19 6.56 5.22
CA GLN A 27 8.07 6.04 4.45
C GLN A 27 7.26 5.01 5.24
N LEU A 28 7.93 4.10 5.95
CA LEU A 28 7.27 3.11 6.80
C LEU A 28 6.52 3.77 7.98
N GLN A 29 7.06 4.86 8.53
CA GLN A 29 6.37 5.65 9.56
C GLN A 29 5.14 6.37 8.98
N ALA A 30 5.25 6.98 7.79
CA ALA A 30 4.13 7.62 7.12
C ALA A 30 2.99 6.63 6.81
N ALA A 31 3.33 5.43 6.32
CA ALA A 31 2.35 4.33 6.15
C ALA A 31 1.66 3.99 7.46
N ALA A 32 2.43 3.80 8.54
CA ALA A 32 1.89 3.45 9.85
C ALA A 32 0.92 4.51 10.40
N GLU A 33 1.30 5.77 10.31
CA GLU A 33 0.50 6.88 10.80
C GLU A 33 -0.80 7.03 10.01
N MET A 34 -0.72 6.86 8.68
CA MET A 34 -1.90 6.93 7.83
C MET A 34 -2.82 5.72 8.05
N ASP A 35 -2.27 4.51 8.17
CA ASP A 35 -3.03 3.30 8.52
C ASP A 35 -3.81 3.50 9.82
N ARG A 36 -3.17 4.08 10.84
CA ARG A 36 -3.83 4.42 12.12
C ARG A 36 -4.99 5.41 11.96
N LYS A 37 -4.89 6.35 11.00
CA LYS A 37 -5.96 7.33 10.71
C LYS A 37 -7.13 6.63 10.00
N VAL A 38 -6.86 5.84 8.97
CA VAL A 38 -7.91 5.18 8.17
C VAL A 38 -8.56 4.00 8.88
N GLN A 39 -7.88 3.36 9.83
CA GLN A 39 -8.45 2.30 10.67
C GLN A 39 -9.69 2.75 11.46
N ARG A 40 -9.83 4.05 11.74
CA ARG A 40 -11.00 4.62 12.42
C ARG A 40 -12.23 4.68 11.53
N HIS A 41 -12.07 4.51 10.22
CA HIS A 41 -13.17 4.58 9.27
C HIS A 41 -13.97 3.26 9.28
N PRO A 42 -15.32 3.28 9.40
CA PRO A 42 -16.12 2.07 9.51
C PRO A 42 -15.95 1.09 8.33
N GLN A 43 -15.74 1.63 7.13
CA GLN A 43 -15.53 0.82 5.92
C GLN A 43 -14.16 0.14 5.84
N HIS A 44 -13.19 0.54 6.67
CA HIS A 44 -11.87 -0.07 6.69
C HIS A 44 -11.94 -1.53 7.13
N MET A 45 -12.74 -1.84 8.16
CA MET A 45 -12.94 -3.21 8.61
C MET A 45 -13.62 -4.07 7.53
N LEU A 46 -14.61 -3.52 6.83
CA LEU A 46 -15.28 -4.21 5.72
C LEU A 46 -14.34 -4.48 4.55
N ALA A 47 -13.47 -3.53 4.23
CA ALA A 47 -12.44 -3.69 3.19
C ALA A 47 -11.45 -4.80 3.54
N ARG A 48 -11.01 -4.87 4.80
CA ARG A 48 -10.15 -5.96 5.30
C ARG A 48 -10.81 -7.32 5.20
N MET A 49 -12.09 -7.40 5.58
CA MET A 49 -12.86 -8.66 5.49
C MET A 49 -13.02 -9.12 4.04
N ALA A 50 -13.27 -8.20 3.10
CA ALA A 50 -13.37 -8.52 1.68
C ALA A 50 -12.07 -9.11 1.11
N LEU A 51 -10.91 -8.73 1.64
CA LEU A 51 -9.60 -9.21 1.19
C LEU A 51 -9.03 -10.36 2.02
N ALA A 52 -9.65 -10.75 3.12
CA ALA A 52 -9.09 -11.72 4.06
C ALA A 52 -8.77 -13.08 3.42
N ASN A 53 -9.53 -13.46 2.38
CA ASN A 53 -9.35 -14.73 1.66
C ASN A 53 -8.45 -14.62 0.42
N LEU A 54 -7.97 -13.42 0.09
CA LEU A 54 -7.19 -13.15 -1.12
C LEU A 54 -5.68 -13.01 -0.85
N GLY A 55 -5.27 -13.12 0.41
CA GLY A 55 -3.88 -13.00 0.84
C GLY A 55 -3.01 -14.17 0.37
N SER A 56 -1.97 -13.87 -0.43
CA SER A 56 -0.90 -14.84 -0.68
C SER A 56 0.11 -14.82 0.46
N THR A 57 0.45 -15.98 1.00
CA THR A 57 1.49 -16.09 2.04
C THR A 57 2.85 -15.58 1.55
N SER A 58 3.15 -15.71 0.25
CA SER A 58 4.43 -15.31 -0.32
C SER A 58 4.62 -13.79 -0.42
N SER A 59 3.56 -13.03 -0.72
CA SER A 59 3.63 -11.56 -0.76
C SER A 59 3.80 -10.98 0.65
N LEU A 60 3.12 -11.57 1.64
CA LEU A 60 3.27 -11.19 3.05
C LEU A 60 4.70 -11.38 3.56
N GLU A 61 5.35 -12.51 3.25
CA GLU A 61 6.73 -12.77 3.65
C GLU A 61 7.73 -11.79 3.01
N ARG A 62 7.53 -11.43 1.73
CA ARG A 62 8.36 -10.45 1.03
C ARG A 62 8.26 -9.07 1.68
N ILE A 63 7.03 -8.59 1.92
CA ILE A 63 6.79 -7.31 2.61
C ILE A 63 7.43 -7.33 4.00
N ARG A 64 7.25 -8.41 4.76
CA ARG A 64 7.84 -8.56 6.09
C ARG A 64 9.37 -8.46 6.05
N THR A 65 9.99 -9.13 5.08
CA THR A 65 11.45 -9.11 4.91
C THR A 65 11.94 -7.72 4.55
N SER A 66 11.26 -7.03 3.62
CA SER A 66 11.61 -5.68 3.21
C SER A 66 11.51 -4.70 4.39
N VAL A 67 10.39 -4.71 5.13
CA VAL A 67 10.18 -3.86 6.32
C VAL A 67 11.20 -4.16 7.42
N ALA A 68 11.49 -5.44 7.68
CA ALA A 68 12.45 -5.83 8.71
C ALA A 68 13.88 -5.37 8.38
N ARG A 69 14.27 -5.43 7.10
CA ARG A 69 15.56 -4.93 6.62
C ARG A 69 15.71 -3.43 6.91
N THR A 70 14.67 -2.64 6.64
CA THR A 70 14.68 -1.20 6.86
C THR A 70 14.66 -0.79 8.34
N LEU A 71 13.88 -1.49 9.17
CA LEU A 71 13.70 -1.11 10.58
C LEU A 71 14.71 -1.78 11.52
N GLY A 72 15.51 -2.72 11.02
CA GLY A 72 16.50 -3.46 11.81
C GLY A 72 15.90 -4.63 12.62
N GLY A 73 14.69 -5.08 12.28
CA GLY A 73 14.02 -6.19 12.94
C GLY A 73 12.51 -6.26 12.69
N THR A 74 11.87 -7.32 13.19
CA THR A 74 10.42 -7.54 13.05
C THR A 74 9.61 -7.12 14.28
N ALA A 75 10.26 -6.81 15.40
CA ALA A 75 9.58 -6.43 16.62
C ALA A 75 8.86 -5.09 16.41
N GLY A 76 7.54 -5.08 16.64
CA GLY A 76 6.73 -3.87 16.48
C GLY A 76 6.52 -3.42 15.04
N THR A 77 6.80 -4.26 14.03
CA THR A 77 6.58 -3.88 12.61
C THR A 77 5.33 -4.49 11.99
N HIS A 78 4.63 -5.35 12.74
CA HIS A 78 3.45 -6.10 12.27
C HIS A 78 2.33 -5.22 11.71
N TYR A 79 2.08 -4.05 12.29
CA TYR A 79 1.05 -3.13 11.79
C TYR A 79 1.44 -2.52 10.44
N ILE A 80 2.72 -2.21 10.23
CA ILE A 80 3.25 -1.67 8.97
C ILE A 80 3.14 -2.73 7.87
N VAL A 81 3.57 -3.96 8.19
CA VAL A 81 3.47 -5.10 7.28
C VAL A 81 2.01 -5.36 6.90
N ALA A 82 1.08 -5.30 7.86
CA ALA A 82 -0.33 -5.48 7.58
C ALA A 82 -0.90 -4.37 6.68
N ALA A 83 -0.55 -3.11 6.91
CA ALA A 83 -0.98 -1.98 6.10
C ALA A 83 -0.49 -2.10 4.65
N LEU A 84 0.81 -2.37 4.45
CA LEU A 84 1.39 -2.55 3.12
C LEU A 84 0.83 -3.79 2.40
N HIS A 85 0.59 -4.88 3.13
CA HIS A 85 -0.03 -6.07 2.55
C HIS A 85 -1.47 -5.81 2.10
N LEU A 86 -2.25 -5.07 2.88
CA LEU A 86 -3.62 -4.69 2.49
C LEU A 86 -3.62 -3.75 1.29
N ALA A 87 -2.70 -2.79 1.22
CA ALA A 87 -2.55 -1.92 0.05
C ALA A 87 -2.19 -2.74 -1.20
N HIS A 88 -1.24 -3.68 -1.09
CA HIS A 88 -0.88 -4.58 -2.18
C HIS A 88 -2.09 -5.42 -2.66
N LEU A 89 -2.87 -5.99 -1.74
CA LEU A 89 -4.08 -6.73 -2.08
C LEU A 89 -5.15 -5.83 -2.73
N ALA A 90 -5.31 -4.59 -2.27
CA ALA A 90 -6.24 -3.63 -2.85
C ALA A 90 -5.85 -3.23 -4.29
N ARG A 91 -4.55 -3.21 -4.62
CA ARG A 91 -4.06 -3.02 -6.00
C ARG A 91 -4.22 -4.25 -6.88
N THR A 92 -4.00 -5.43 -6.30
CA THR A 92 -4.05 -6.71 -7.02
C THR A 92 -5.49 -7.13 -7.31
N PHE A 93 -6.42 -6.82 -6.41
CA PHE A 93 -7.83 -7.22 -6.50
C PHE A 93 -8.80 -6.03 -6.41
N PRO A 94 -8.67 -5.01 -7.27
CA PRO A 94 -9.49 -3.80 -7.19
C PRO A 94 -10.99 -4.08 -7.35
N GLN A 95 -11.36 -5.12 -8.10
CA GLN A 95 -12.73 -5.58 -8.32
C GLN A 95 -13.42 -6.10 -7.05
N SER A 96 -12.66 -6.45 -6.01
CA SER A 96 -13.21 -6.98 -4.75
C SER A 96 -13.59 -5.88 -3.76
N LEU A 97 -13.39 -4.62 -4.12
CA LEU A 97 -13.55 -3.46 -3.25
C LEU A 97 -14.40 -2.38 -3.93
N SER A 98 -15.17 -1.65 -3.12
CA SER A 98 -15.73 -0.37 -3.58
C SER A 98 -14.63 0.69 -3.74
N ALA A 99 -14.92 1.76 -4.49
CA ALA A 99 -13.98 2.87 -4.67
C ALA A 99 -13.52 3.46 -3.32
N THR A 100 -14.43 3.60 -2.35
CA THR A 100 -14.12 4.11 -1.00
C THR A 100 -13.26 3.13 -0.21
N GLN A 101 -13.56 1.84 -0.27
CA GLN A 101 -12.75 0.80 0.40
C GLN A 101 -11.34 0.74 -0.17
N ARG A 102 -11.22 0.81 -1.50
CA ARG A 102 -9.93 0.86 -2.19
C ARG A 102 -9.12 2.09 -1.78
N ALA A 103 -9.72 3.28 -1.80
CA ALA A 103 -9.05 4.51 -1.37
C ALA A 103 -8.54 4.43 0.08
N LEU A 104 -9.34 3.87 0.99
CA LEU A 104 -8.94 3.70 2.39
C LEU A 104 -7.75 2.73 2.57
N LEU A 105 -7.71 1.65 1.78
CA LEU A 105 -6.63 0.66 1.86
C LEU A 105 -5.36 1.09 1.11
N LEU A 106 -5.47 1.99 0.12
CA LEU A 106 -4.32 2.55 -0.60
C LEU A 106 -3.71 3.75 0.11
N ALA A 107 -4.47 4.49 0.93
CA ALA A 107 -3.97 5.67 1.62
C ALA A 107 -2.66 5.47 2.41
N PRO A 108 -2.41 4.34 3.12
CA PRO A 108 -1.12 4.09 3.76
C PRO A 108 0.05 4.01 2.78
N LEU A 109 -0.18 3.42 1.62
CA LEU A 109 0.83 3.30 0.57
C LEU A 109 1.11 4.65 -0.08
N GLU A 110 0.06 5.40 -0.43
CA GLU A 110 0.20 6.77 -0.96
C GLU A 110 0.94 7.68 0.02
N ALA A 111 0.70 7.55 1.33
CA ALA A 111 1.43 8.31 2.34
C ALA A 111 2.93 7.97 2.37
N ALA A 112 3.28 6.70 2.20
CA ALA A 112 4.66 6.25 2.12
C ALA A 112 5.36 6.69 0.83
N GLU A 113 4.65 6.68 -0.30
CA GLU A 113 5.17 7.17 -1.58
C GLU A 113 5.39 8.69 -1.53
N ASN A 114 4.45 9.45 -0.97
CA ASN A 114 4.56 10.90 -0.80
C ASN A 114 5.68 11.31 0.16
N ALA A 115 5.99 10.48 1.16
CA ALA A 115 7.14 10.69 2.04
C ALA A 115 8.49 10.53 1.31
N GLN A 116 8.52 9.85 0.15
CA GLN A 116 9.72 9.75 -0.70
C GLN A 116 10.03 11.08 -1.40
N VAL A 117 8.99 11.77 -1.88
CA VAL A 117 9.12 12.97 -2.72
C VAL A 117 9.71 14.14 -1.92
N GLN A 118 9.49 14.18 -0.61
CA GLN A 118 10.10 15.19 0.28
C GLN A 118 11.62 15.10 0.39
N LEU A 119 12.24 13.95 0.06
CA LEU A 119 13.70 13.78 0.10
C LEU A 119 14.40 14.17 -1.22
N VAL A 120 13.66 14.36 -2.32
CA VAL A 120 14.22 14.67 -3.65
C VAL A 120 14.18 16.18 -3.97
N VAL A 121 13.49 16.98 -3.15
CA VAL A 121 13.29 18.42 -3.37
C VAL A 121 14.15 19.30 -2.44
N CYS A 122 15.02 18.70 -1.62
CA CYS A 122 16.00 19.42 -0.79
C CYS A 122 17.43 19.11 -1.26
#